data_AF-A0A926UFW3-F1
#
_entry.id   AF-A0A926UFW3-F1
#
_cell.length_a   1.000
_cell.length_b   1.000
_cell.length_c   1.000
_cell.angle_alpha   90.00
_cell.angle_beta   90.00
_cell.angle_gamma   90.00
#
_symmetry.space_group_name_H-M   'P 1'
#
loop_
_entity.id
_entity.type
_entity.pdbx_description
1 polymer ?
#
loop_
_entity_poly.entity_id
_entity_poly.type
_entity_poly.pdbx_seq_one_letter_code
_entity_poly.pdbx_strand_id
1 'polypeptide(L)'
;MNTSHLNPSQTRLMLWDYISRNLNLSPQSKLLLLLIANYTDPRSLKASVPISLLVLQCNLKEPEVNRLLLPLEACHYTERQRVLTDAGRSVILCHLNPQLIQMALRAQL
;
A
#
# COMPACT_ATOMS: atom_id res chain seq x y z
N MET A 1 20.80 0.79 -13.36
CA MET A 1 21.01 1.41 -12.04
C MET A 1 20.75 0.35 -10.98
N ASN A 2 21.77 0.02 -10.18
CA ASN A 2 21.68 -0.98 -9.11
C ASN A 2 20.76 -0.45 -8.00
N THR A 3 19.57 -1.02 -7.84
CA THR A 3 18.62 -0.70 -6.75
C THR A 3 19.04 -1.29 -5.40
N SER A 4 20.27 -1.79 -5.28
CA SER A 4 20.76 -2.62 -4.18
C SER A 4 21.08 -1.87 -2.86
N HIS A 5 20.78 -0.58 -2.74
CA HIS A 5 21.14 0.21 -1.55
C HIS A 5 20.06 1.18 -1.03
N LEU A 6 18.79 1.02 -1.37
CA LEU A 6 17.75 1.80 -0.69
C LEU A 6 17.46 1.20 0.68
N ASN A 7 17.75 1.96 1.74
CA ASN A 7 17.42 1.57 3.10
C ASN A 7 15.89 1.45 3.24
N PRO A 8 15.38 0.41 3.93
CA PRO A 8 13.97 0.26 4.25
C PRO A 8 13.22 1.53 4.68
N SER A 9 13.85 2.34 5.52
CA SER A 9 13.26 3.59 6.00
C SER A 9 13.25 4.68 4.94
N GLN A 10 14.24 4.71 4.04
CA GLN A 10 14.30 5.68 2.94
C GLN A 10 13.23 5.38 1.90
N THR A 11 13.04 4.11 1.50
CA THR A 11 11.97 3.73 0.57
C THR A 11 10.59 4.12 1.10
N ARG A 12 10.34 3.91 2.40
CA ARG A 12 9.08 4.32 3.03
C ARG A 12 8.89 5.83 3.04
N LEU A 13 9.94 6.61 3.31
CA LEU A 13 9.88 8.07 3.26
C LEU A 13 9.63 8.59 1.83
N MET A 14 10.28 8.00 0.83
CA MET A 14 10.07 8.35 -0.58
C MET A 14 8.63 8.05 -1.02
N LEU A 15 8.09 6.90 -0.63
CA LEU A 15 6.69 6.56 -0.84
C LEU A 15 5.75 7.53 -0.14
N TRP A 16 6.05 7.87 1.11
CA TRP A 16 5.24 8.79 1.90
C TRP A 16 5.15 10.17 1.24
N ASP A 17 6.30 10.72 0.83
CA ASP A 17 6.37 12.02 0.18
C ASP A 17 5.68 12.01 -1.19
N TYR A 18 5.93 10.96 -1.99
CA TYR A 18 5.27 10.80 -3.28
C TYR A 18 3.75 10.73 -3.15
N ILE A 19 3.23 9.85 -2.29
CA ILE A 19 1.78 9.70 -2.05
C ILE A 19 1.15 11.00 -1.54
N SER A 20 1.84 11.68 -0.62
CA SER A 20 1.32 12.91 0.01
C SER A 20 1.21 14.06 -1.00
N ARG A 21 2.22 14.23 -1.85
CA ARG A 21 2.34 15.39 -2.75
C ARG A 21 1.78 15.16 -4.15
N ASN A 22 1.94 13.97 -4.71
CA ASN A 22 1.70 13.73 -6.15
C ASN A 22 0.36 13.06 -6.45
N LEU A 23 -0.29 12.45 -5.44
CA LEU A 23 -1.58 11.81 -5.66
C LEU A 23 -2.73 12.73 -5.26
N ASN A 24 -3.63 13.01 -6.20
CA ASN A 24 -4.86 13.75 -5.95
C ASN A 24 -5.94 12.83 -5.35
N LEU A 25 -5.75 12.49 -4.07
CA LEU A 25 -6.59 11.57 -3.31
C LEU A 25 -7.24 12.30 -2.13
N SER A 26 -8.40 11.80 -1.70
CA SER A 26 -9.02 12.24 -0.45
C SER A 26 -8.07 11.99 0.75
N PRO A 27 -8.16 12.76 1.85
CA PRO A 27 -7.33 12.54 3.03
C PRO A 27 -7.41 11.10 3.57
N GLN A 28 -8.60 10.50 3.52
CA GLN A 28 -8.83 9.12 3.97
C GLN A 28 -8.17 8.09 3.05
N SER A 29 -8.28 8.27 1.74
CA SER A 29 -7.61 7.40 0.75
C SER A 29 -6.10 7.54 0.82
N LYS A 30 -5.56 8.74 1.06
CA LYS A 30 -4.12 8.95 1.31
C LYS A 30 -3.68 8.20 2.57
N LEU A 31 -4.38 8.39 3.68
CA LEU A 31 -4.05 7.71 4.95
C LEU A 31 -4.03 6.18 4.77
N LEU A 32 -5.03 5.62 4.09
CA LEU A 32 -5.10 4.19 3.81
C LEU A 32 -3.91 3.71 2.98
N LEU A 33 -3.57 4.42 1.90
CA LEU A 33 -2.46 4.07 1.02
C LEU A 33 -1.10 4.16 1.74
N LEU A 34 -0.95 5.15 2.61
CA LEU A 34 0.22 5.35 3.45
C LEU A 34 0.36 4.28 4.53
N LEU A 35 -0.76 3.83 5.12
CA LEU A 35 -0.75 2.68 6.04
C LEU A 35 -0.27 1.42 5.32
N ILE A 36 -0.78 1.13 4.12
CA ILE A 36 -0.30 0.00 3.32
C ILE A 36 1.19 0.18 3.01
N ALA A 37 1.65 1.39 2.67
CA ALA A 37 3.05 1.71 2.44
C ALA A 37 3.96 1.39 3.63
N ASN A 38 3.49 1.62 4.86
CA ASN A 38 4.26 1.31 6.06
C ASN A 38 4.54 -0.19 6.26
N TYR A 39 3.69 -1.06 5.69
CA TYR A 39 3.86 -2.51 5.69
C TYR A 39 4.54 -3.04 4.42
N THR A 40 5.05 -2.16 3.55
CA THR A 40 5.88 -2.57 2.41
C THR A 40 7.17 -3.14 2.94
N ASP A 41 7.48 -4.37 2.56
CA ASP A 41 8.84 -4.87 2.63
C ASP A 41 9.65 -4.19 1.51
N PRO A 42 10.62 -3.33 1.86
CA PRO A 42 11.37 -2.55 0.88
C PRO A 42 12.42 -3.37 0.13
N ARG A 43 12.71 -4.61 0.55
CA ARG A 43 13.61 -5.53 -0.18
C ARG A 43 12.88 -6.27 -1.29
N SER A 44 11.64 -6.69 -1.04
CA SER A 44 10.81 -7.34 -2.04
C SER A 44 9.90 -6.37 -2.80
N LEU A 45 9.80 -5.12 -2.33
CA LEU A 45 8.82 -4.11 -2.77
C LEU A 45 7.39 -4.66 -2.75
N LYS A 46 7.12 -5.61 -1.84
CA LYS A 46 5.80 -6.16 -1.61
C LYS A 46 5.26 -5.60 -0.30
N ALA A 47 4.21 -4.80 -0.40
CA ALA A 47 3.34 -4.55 0.74
C ALA A 47 2.22 -5.57 0.68
N SER A 48 1.94 -6.24 1.79
CA SER A 48 0.83 -7.20 1.88
C SER A 48 0.20 -7.06 3.24
N VAL A 49 -0.97 -6.44 3.30
CA VAL A 49 -1.65 -6.14 4.56
C VAL A 49 -3.03 -6.78 4.55
N PRO A 50 -3.38 -7.59 5.56
CA PRO A 50 -4.74 -8.09 5.70
C PRO A 50 -5.73 -6.92 5.79
N ILE A 51 -6.86 -6.99 5.06
CA ILE A 51 -7.91 -5.97 5.14
C ILE A 51 -8.39 -5.79 6.59
N SER A 52 -8.47 -6.87 7.37
CA SER A 52 -8.83 -6.82 8.79
C SER A 52 -7.89 -5.93 9.61
N LEU A 53 -6.61 -5.88 9.28
CA LEU A 53 -5.65 -4.99 9.94
C LEU A 53 -5.86 -3.53 9.51
N LEU A 54 -6.18 -3.29 8.24
CA LEU A 54 -6.52 -1.95 7.75
C LEU A 54 -7.79 -1.40 8.41
N VAL A 55 -8.83 -2.23 8.56
CA VAL A 55 -10.07 -1.93 9.31
C VAL A 55 -9.74 -1.49 10.73
N LEU A 56 -8.90 -2.26 11.42
CA LEU A 56 -8.47 -1.95 12.79
C LEU A 56 -7.69 -0.63 12.86
N GLN A 57 -6.69 -0.45 12.00
CA GLN A 57 -5.78 0.71 12.04
C GLN A 57 -6.46 2.01 11.60
N CYS A 58 -7.40 1.95 10.66
CA CYS A 58 -8.16 3.11 10.23
C CYS A 58 -9.32 3.46 11.18
N ASN A 59 -9.64 2.58 12.14
CA ASN A 59 -10.86 2.67 12.96
C ASN A 59 -12.13 2.86 12.11
N LEU A 60 -12.21 2.11 11.00
CA LEU A 60 -13.32 2.13 10.05
C LEU A 60 -14.00 0.76 10.01
N LYS A 61 -15.23 0.68 9.54
CA LYS A 61 -15.87 -0.61 9.23
C LYS A 61 -15.33 -1.16 7.92
N GLU A 62 -15.35 -2.48 7.76
CA GLU A 62 -14.89 -3.15 6.54
C GLU A 62 -15.54 -2.63 5.25
N PRO A 63 -16.84 -2.33 5.18
CA PRO A 63 -17.44 -1.73 3.98
C PRO A 63 -16.84 -0.35 3.63
N GLU A 64 -16.44 0.44 4.63
CA GLU A 64 -15.84 1.76 4.43
C GLU A 64 -14.41 1.63 3.90
N VAL A 65 -13.62 0.72 4.45
CA VAL A 65 -12.29 0.40 3.92
C VAL A 65 -12.39 -0.10 2.48
N ASN A 66 -13.33 -0.99 2.18
CA ASN A 66 -13.55 -1.45 0.81
C ASN A 66 -13.95 -0.31 -0.15
N ARG A 67 -14.80 0.62 0.29
CA ARG A 67 -15.14 1.83 -0.51
C ARG A 67 -13.94 2.71 -0.78
N LEU A 68 -13.02 2.84 0.17
CA LEU A 68 -11.78 3.60 0.00
C LEU A 68 -10.78 2.88 -0.92
N LEU A 69 -10.75 1.54 -0.92
CA LEU A 69 -9.88 0.75 -1.79
C LEU A 69 -10.32 0.76 -3.25
N LEU A 70 -11.63 0.73 -3.54
CA LEU A 70 -12.15 0.71 -4.92
C LEU A 70 -11.52 1.77 -5.85
N PRO A 71 -11.49 3.08 -5.50
CA PRO A 71 -10.85 4.08 -6.36
C PRO A 71 -9.32 3.93 -6.41
N LEU A 72 -8.68 3.43 -5.34
CA LEU A 72 -7.23 3.19 -5.33
C LEU A 72 -6.84 2.04 -6.28
N GLU A 73 -7.67 1.01 -6.37
CA GLU A 73 -7.51 -0.09 -7.32
C GLU A 73 -7.77 0.36 -8.76
N ALA A 74 -8.79 1.19 -8.98
CA ALA A 74 -9.07 1.76 -10.30
C ALA A 74 -7.91 2.62 -10.84
N CYS A 75 -7.15 3.26 -9.95
CA CYS A 75 -5.93 3.99 -10.28
C CYS A 75 -4.66 3.13 -10.30
N HIS A 76 -4.78 1.80 -10.12
CA HIS A 76 -3.65 0.88 -10.02
C HIS A 76 -2.64 1.26 -8.91
N TYR A 77 -3.10 1.85 -7.81
CA TYR A 77 -2.27 2.14 -6.65
C TYR A 77 -2.20 0.97 -5.68
N THR A 78 -3.26 0.17 -5.62
CA THR A 78 -3.34 -1.03 -4.78
C THR A 78 -3.92 -2.19 -5.54
N GLU A 79 -3.65 -3.41 -5.07
CA GLU A 79 -4.24 -4.65 -5.57
C GLU A 79 -4.67 -5.53 -4.41
N ARG A 80 -5.78 -6.26 -4.54
CA ARG A 80 -6.21 -7.25 -3.55
C ARG A 80 -5.93 -8.66 -4.02
N GLN A 81 -5.40 -9.49 -3.12
CA GLN A 81 -5.21 -10.91 -3.35
C GLN A 81 -5.88 -11.72 -2.25
N ARG A 82 -6.67 -12.71 -2.65
CA ARG A 82 -7.24 -13.69 -1.73
C ARG A 82 -6.23 -14.82 -1.52
N VAL A 83 -5.89 -15.11 -0.27
CA VAL A 83 -4.92 -16.14 0.11
C VAL A 83 -5.58 -17.14 1.06
N LEU A 84 -5.26 -18.42 0.91
CA LEU A 84 -5.60 -19.47 1.88
C LEU A 84 -4.47 -19.54 2.91
N THR A 85 -4.82 -19.41 4.18
CA THR A 85 -3.87 -19.63 5.27
C THR A 85 -3.71 -21.12 5.54
N ASP A 86 -2.63 -21.49 6.22
CA ASP A 86 -2.37 -22.87 6.65
C ASP A 86 -3.51 -23.44 7.52
N ALA A 87 -4.28 -22.56 8.18
CA ALA A 87 -5.47 -22.92 8.95
C ALA A 87 -6.74 -23.12 8.08
N GLY A 88 -6.62 -23.15 6.76
CA GLY A 88 -7.73 -23.27 5.80
C GLY A 88 -8.65 -22.05 5.73
N ARG A 89 -8.27 -20.94 6.38
CA ARG A 89 -9.06 -19.70 6.36
C ARG A 89 -8.66 -18.87 5.16
N SER A 90 -9.65 -18.24 4.53
CA SER A 90 -9.36 -17.31 3.46
C SER A 90 -9.20 -15.89 4.01
N VAL A 91 -8.09 -15.25 3.67
CA VAL A 91 -7.79 -13.86 4.04
C VAL A 91 -7.61 -13.05 2.77
N ILE A 92 -8.12 -11.82 2.77
CA ILE A 92 -7.87 -10.86 1.69
C ILE A 92 -6.71 -9.97 2.13
N LEU A 93 -5.64 -10.00 1.35
CA LEU A 93 -4.50 -9.11 1.48
C LEU A 93 -4.67 -7.96 0.50
N CYS A 94 -4.28 -6.77 0.93
CA CYS A 94 -4.16 -5.59 0.11
C CYS A 94 -2.68 -5.26 -0.08
N HIS A 95 -2.30 -4.97 -1.30
CA HIS A 95 -0.93 -4.71 -1.73
C HIS A 95 -0.81 -3.33 -2.33
N LEU A 96 0.37 -2.72 -2.18
CA LEU A 96 0.74 -1.61 -3.05
C LEU A 96 1.12 -2.15 -4.42
N ASN A 97 0.69 -1.45 -5.46
CA ASN A 97 1.11 -1.78 -6.81
C ASN A 97 2.62 -1.50 -6.97
N PRO A 98 3.42 -2.47 -7.46
CA PRO A 98 4.85 -2.26 -7.68
C PRO A 98 5.20 -1.09 -8.61
N GLN A 99 4.32 -0.76 -9.56
CA GLN A 99 4.50 0.38 -10.46
C GLN A 99 4.44 1.70 -9.69
N LEU A 100 3.53 1.84 -8.74
CA LEU A 100 3.45 3.02 -7.88
C LEU A 100 4.76 3.21 -7.08
N ILE A 101 5.33 2.11 -6.61
CA ILE A 101 6.61 2.13 -5.90
C ILE A 101 7.75 2.60 -6.83
N GLN A 102 7.80 2.08 -8.06
CA GLN A 102 8.77 2.52 -9.06
C GLN A 102 8.61 3.99 -9.44
N MET A 103 7.37 4.48 -9.58
CA MET A 103 7.08 5.88 -9.85
C MET A 103 7.58 6.78 -8.71
N ALA A 104 7.32 6.39 -7.46
CA ALA A 104 7.79 7.12 -6.28
C ALA A 104 9.32 7.20 -6.22
N LEU A 105 10.01 6.10 -6.50
CA LEU A 105 11.47 6.07 -6.53
C LEU A 105 12.05 6.92 -7.67
N ARG A 106 11.42 6.91 -8.85
CA ARG A 106 11.85 7.73 -10.00
C ARG A 106 11.61 9.21 -9.80
N ALA A 107 10.53 9.60 -9.12
CA ALA A 107 10.21 11.00 -8.86
C ALA A 107 11.20 11.68 -7.88
N GLN A 108 12.07 10.91 -7.23
CA GLN A 108 13.08 11.38 -6.27
C GLN A 108 14.51 11.34 -6.84
N LEU A 109 14.70 10.95 -8.10
CA LEU A 109 15.96 10.96 -8.85
C LEU A 109 15.96 12.11 -9.86
#